data_AF-A0AAD4HX33-F1
#
_entry.id   AF-A0AAD4HX33-F1
#
_cell.length_a   1.000
_cell.length_b   1.000
_cell.length_c   1.000
_cell.angle_alpha   90.00
_cell.angle_beta   90.00
_cell.angle_gamma   90.00
#
_symmetry.space_group_name_H-M   'P 1'
#
loop_
_entity.id
_entity.type
_entity.pdbx_description
1 polymer ?
#
loop_
_entity_poly.entity_id
_entity_poly.type
_entity_poly.pdbx_seq_one_letter_code
_entity_poly.pdbx_strand_id
1 'polypeptide(L)'
;MAAVLRTMAATMAAVALVGHVQATEVPLPPCLDPFRPFVYSGCFQDTGSPQILPYRSPASSDDMTVEKCVAECKGNGYRYAGLVYYGVCYCGQTVNGPAVAESECSYPCKGNSSEVCGGNNIFSVYQDPTFLPVEDVTIQDYAPLGCWTDDSSYGRALTYRQNQVDGATLTTEKCLQACRDGGFPFAGTEFSGECWCGVVIGNDTYSANAETWLAAQLARTSSSSSTAPPPTSTTTSSTTTSQSSTTTTSSSACVSTTVVPPTCEYKCGKWCSSPLPDWSDDKTCKGAWSNCALQVASCFKGAGWPEVLDCFDFGEWCGDISKYCDSKPSGGCRKSDFWGKKPPKGGSNPPKTITVTTTCAPATTTKPAGTTTTKPASTSSTTKCPVPTPTNICVQPSNGYYGYGPGKPVGGIEMPVVTCNDLAADWPGYPFKGYSDPDSRKCRKYPRNGCTNACADACKEQYEDCVDVYAEGCRRKPNRGRDASYFEFAQADGLERRTWRWNDSWNGAVDKCKAQYSDCLRVNRGVTGAGKCPKFGGW
;
A
#
# COMPACT_ATOMS: atom_id res chain seq x y z
N MET A 1 51.68 -20.01 31.46
CA MET A 1 50.63 -18.98 31.72
C MET A 1 50.94 -17.58 31.15
N ALA A 2 52.03 -17.36 30.38
CA ALA A 2 52.31 -16.04 29.79
C ALA A 2 51.96 -15.92 28.28
N ALA A 3 51.76 -17.04 27.58
CA ALA A 3 51.46 -17.04 26.14
C ALA A 3 49.96 -16.88 25.81
N VAL A 4 49.06 -17.15 26.78
CA VAL A 4 47.60 -17.08 26.58
C VAL A 4 47.05 -15.66 26.79
N LEU A 5 47.76 -14.80 27.52
CA LEU A 5 47.32 -13.40 27.73
C LEU A 5 47.62 -12.46 26.54
N ARG A 6 48.57 -12.81 25.67
CA ARG A 6 48.94 -11.94 24.53
C ARG A 6 47.97 -12.02 23.36
N THR A 7 47.20 -13.09 23.24
CA THR A 7 46.20 -13.27 22.18
C THR A 7 44.84 -12.65 22.50
N MET A 8 44.52 -12.37 23.78
CA MET A 8 43.27 -11.70 24.15
C MET A 8 43.30 -10.17 24.02
N ALA A 9 44.49 -9.55 24.00
CA ALA A 9 44.62 -8.10 23.82
C ALA A 9 44.41 -7.65 22.36
N ALA A 10 44.70 -8.51 21.38
CA ALA A 10 44.53 -8.19 19.96
C ALA A 10 43.06 -8.29 19.49
N THR A 11 42.24 -9.11 20.16
CA THR A 11 40.82 -9.27 19.83
C THR A 11 39.93 -8.16 20.42
N MET A 12 40.34 -7.52 21.52
CA MET A 12 39.56 -6.40 22.11
C MET A 12 39.80 -5.05 21.42
N ALA A 13 40.89 -4.86 20.68
CA ALA A 13 41.14 -3.63 19.91
C ALA A 13 40.39 -3.58 18.57
N ALA A 14 40.02 -4.74 17.99
CA ALA A 14 39.30 -4.80 16.72
C ALA A 14 37.78 -4.56 16.86
N VAL A 15 37.22 -4.68 18.07
CA VAL A 15 35.79 -4.44 18.35
C VAL A 15 35.50 -2.96 18.61
N ALA A 16 36.51 -2.15 18.92
CA ALA A 16 36.36 -0.72 19.23
C ALA A 16 36.34 0.21 17.99
N LEU A 17 36.52 -0.32 16.77
CA LEU A 17 36.57 0.47 15.52
C LEU A 17 35.45 0.15 14.52
N VAL A 18 34.51 -0.75 14.87
CA VAL A 18 33.26 -0.84 14.13
C VAL A 18 32.38 0.29 14.63
N GLY A 19 32.57 1.49 14.07
CA GLY A 19 31.57 2.52 14.16
C GLY A 19 30.24 1.90 13.75
N HIS A 20 29.26 1.96 14.64
CA HIS A 20 27.88 1.64 14.30
C HIS A 20 27.46 2.60 13.18
N VAL A 21 27.66 2.18 11.93
CA VAL A 21 26.84 2.66 10.83
C VAL A 21 25.46 2.05 11.08
N GLN A 22 24.70 2.66 11.97
CA GLN A 22 23.26 2.58 11.85
C GLN A 22 22.94 3.32 10.56
N ALA A 23 22.81 2.57 9.47
CA ALA A 23 22.06 3.06 8.34
C ALA A 23 20.63 3.24 8.84
N THR A 24 20.29 4.45 9.30
CA THR A 24 18.91 4.92 9.32
C THR A 24 18.53 5.16 7.87
N GLU A 25 18.41 4.09 7.09
CA GLU A 25 17.51 4.09 5.96
C GLU A 25 16.14 4.27 6.60
N VAL A 26 15.68 5.53 6.69
CA VAL A 26 14.26 5.81 6.91
C VAL A 26 13.55 5.03 5.81
N PRO A 27 12.76 3.98 6.12
CA PRO A 27 11.98 3.33 5.09
C PRO A 27 10.97 4.37 4.63
N LEU A 28 11.32 5.10 3.58
CA LEU A 28 10.39 5.95 2.87
C LEU A 28 9.24 5.03 2.46
N PRO A 29 7.97 5.33 2.78
CA PRO A 29 6.85 4.53 2.34
C PRO A 29 6.86 4.53 0.80
N PRO A 30 7.17 3.40 0.13
CA PRO A 30 7.22 3.43 -1.31
C PRO A 30 5.80 3.13 -1.80
N CYS A 31 5.20 4.16 -2.40
CA CYS A 31 4.12 4.22 -3.37
C CYS A 31 3.28 2.94 -3.63
N LEU A 32 1.99 2.99 -3.26
CA LEU A 32 0.92 2.10 -3.73
C LEU A 32 0.47 2.43 -5.18
N ASP A 33 1.04 3.47 -5.78
CA ASP A 33 0.85 3.88 -7.17
C ASP A 33 2.21 3.98 -7.89
N PRO A 34 2.28 3.95 -9.23
CA PRO A 34 3.47 4.45 -9.93
C PRO A 34 3.82 5.83 -9.36
N PHE A 35 5.10 6.10 -9.05
CA PHE A 35 5.54 7.42 -8.60
C PHE A 35 5.05 8.46 -9.61
N ARG A 36 3.98 9.16 -9.25
CA ARG A 36 3.51 10.31 -9.99
C ARG A 36 4.32 11.48 -9.46
N PRO A 37 5.22 12.07 -10.28
CA PRO A 37 5.95 13.25 -9.84
C PRO A 37 4.92 14.31 -9.44
N PHE A 38 5.24 15.11 -8.43
CA PHE A 38 4.41 16.28 -8.17
C PHE A 38 4.39 17.15 -9.42
N VAL A 39 3.24 17.77 -9.67
CA VAL A 39 3.04 18.68 -10.79
C VAL A 39 3.15 20.09 -10.26
N TYR A 40 3.86 20.94 -10.99
CA TYR A 40 3.94 22.36 -10.65
C TYR A 40 2.54 23.00 -10.63
N SER A 41 2.22 23.67 -9.52
CA SER A 41 0.91 24.26 -9.23
C SER A 41 0.90 25.78 -9.32
N GLY A 42 2.07 26.41 -9.51
CA GLY A 42 2.22 27.85 -9.67
C GLY A 42 3.02 28.53 -8.55
N CYS A 43 3.08 29.86 -8.66
CA CYS A 43 3.69 30.74 -7.67
C CYS A 43 2.68 31.22 -6.64
N PHE A 44 3.06 31.17 -5.36
CA PHE A 44 2.20 31.61 -4.27
C PHE A 44 2.95 32.49 -3.28
N GLN A 45 2.29 33.53 -2.78
CA GLN A 45 2.88 34.43 -1.81
C GLN A 45 2.62 33.96 -0.38
N ASP A 46 3.67 33.93 0.45
CA ASP A 46 3.51 33.74 1.88
C ASP A 46 3.10 35.06 2.54
N THR A 47 1.95 35.05 3.21
CA THR A 47 1.40 36.19 3.94
C THR A 47 1.73 36.14 5.44
N GLY A 48 2.41 35.08 5.90
CA GLY A 48 2.91 34.93 7.26
C GLY A 48 1.89 34.48 8.30
N SER A 49 0.58 34.46 7.99
CA SER A 49 -0.45 33.92 8.90
C SER A 49 -1.77 33.61 8.20
N PRO A 50 -2.19 32.33 8.11
CA PRO A 50 -1.41 31.13 8.44
C PRO A 50 -0.20 30.99 7.50
N GLN A 51 0.83 30.29 7.97
CA GLN A 51 1.98 29.97 7.13
C GLN A 51 1.53 29.19 5.88
N ILE A 52 2.06 29.55 4.72
CA ILE A 52 1.62 29.00 3.43
C ILE A 52 1.72 27.46 3.38
N LEU A 53 2.84 26.91 3.84
CA LEU A 53 3.10 25.48 4.03
C LEU A 53 3.71 25.29 5.43
N PRO A 54 3.07 24.53 6.33
CA PRO A 54 3.39 24.56 7.76
C PRO A 54 4.63 23.74 8.15
N TYR A 55 5.04 22.76 7.34
CA TYR A 55 6.19 21.92 7.67
C TYR A 55 7.44 22.40 6.93
N ARG A 56 8.46 22.86 7.65
CA ARG A 56 9.78 23.13 7.08
C ARG A 56 10.60 21.86 7.08
N SER A 57 11.10 21.46 5.92
CA SER A 57 12.00 20.31 5.82
C SER A 57 13.34 20.59 6.53
N PRO A 58 13.93 19.58 7.22
CA PRO A 58 15.28 19.67 7.76
C PRO A 58 16.38 19.56 6.69
N ALA A 59 16.07 19.23 5.43
CA ALA A 59 17.06 19.09 4.39
C ALA A 59 17.83 20.39 4.13
N SER A 60 19.12 20.26 3.83
CA SER A 60 19.98 21.40 3.55
C SER A 60 19.55 22.10 2.27
N SER A 61 19.45 23.44 2.33
CA SER A 61 19.17 24.24 1.15
C SER A 61 20.39 24.40 0.23
N ASP A 62 21.61 24.09 0.69
CA ASP A 62 22.85 24.38 -0.04
C ASP A 62 23.03 23.63 -1.36
N ASP A 63 22.35 22.49 -1.51
CA ASP A 63 22.34 21.67 -2.72
C ASP A 63 20.90 21.23 -3.05
N MET A 64 19.90 22.09 -2.74
CA MET A 64 18.50 21.74 -2.97
C MET A 64 18.15 21.79 -4.47
N THR A 65 17.38 20.80 -4.92
CA THR A 65 16.69 20.77 -6.21
C THR A 65 15.19 20.58 -5.99
N VAL A 66 14.38 20.84 -7.01
CA VAL A 66 12.94 20.59 -6.98
C VAL A 66 12.64 19.13 -6.63
N GLU A 67 13.39 18.19 -7.22
CA GLU A 67 13.19 16.76 -7.02
C GLU A 67 13.47 16.35 -5.58
N LYS A 68 14.49 16.93 -4.94
CA LYS A 68 14.81 16.63 -3.53
C LYS A 68 13.67 17.05 -2.61
N CYS A 69 13.16 18.27 -2.78
CA CYS A 69 12.06 18.77 -1.96
C CYS A 69 10.76 18.00 -2.21
N VAL A 70 10.41 17.74 -3.48
CA VAL A 70 9.23 16.96 -3.84
C VAL A 70 9.34 15.53 -3.28
N ALA A 71 10.49 14.88 -3.41
CA ALA A 71 10.70 13.53 -2.89
C ALA A 71 10.54 13.48 -1.37
N GLU A 72 11.05 14.47 -0.65
CA GLU A 72 10.91 14.57 0.80
C GLU A 72 9.46 14.78 1.23
N CYS A 73 8.76 15.74 0.63
CA CYS A 73 7.36 16.01 0.98
C CYS A 73 6.45 14.82 0.63
N LYS A 74 6.65 14.21 -0.55
CA LYS A 74 5.91 13.01 -0.96
C LYS A 74 6.21 11.82 -0.06
N GLY A 75 7.48 11.60 0.29
CA GLY A 75 7.91 10.53 1.20
C GLY A 75 7.32 10.65 2.59
N ASN A 76 6.99 11.87 3.04
CA ASN A 76 6.33 12.12 4.31
C ASN A 76 4.80 12.25 4.19
N GLY A 77 4.21 11.92 3.04
CA GLY A 77 2.75 11.90 2.85
C GLY A 77 2.10 13.29 2.76
N TYR A 78 2.86 14.34 2.44
CA TYR A 78 2.31 15.67 2.21
C TYR A 78 1.79 15.81 0.78
N ARG A 79 0.66 16.52 0.62
CA ARG A 79 0.06 16.81 -0.69
C ARG A 79 0.82 17.87 -1.48
N TYR A 80 1.42 18.84 -0.80
CA TYR A 80 2.12 19.95 -1.42
C TYR A 80 3.58 20.01 -0.96
N ALA A 81 4.45 20.33 -1.91
CA ALA A 81 5.83 20.72 -1.68
C ALA A 81 5.99 22.17 -2.16
N GLY A 82 6.80 22.96 -1.47
CA GLY A 82 7.07 24.34 -1.85
C GLY A 82 8.53 24.70 -1.63
N LEU A 83 9.11 25.37 -2.62
CA LEU A 83 10.47 25.88 -2.53
C LEU A 83 10.44 27.41 -2.48
N VAL A 84 11.17 27.97 -1.54
CA VAL A 84 11.34 29.42 -1.36
C VAL A 84 12.82 29.75 -1.22
N TYR A 85 13.22 30.98 -1.57
CA TYR A 85 14.55 31.53 -1.32
C TYR A 85 15.72 30.58 -1.67
N TYR A 86 15.87 30.28 -2.96
CA TYR A 86 16.93 29.42 -3.52
C TYR A 86 16.90 27.94 -3.12
N GLY A 87 15.82 27.48 -2.47
CA GLY A 87 15.62 26.05 -2.18
C GLY A 87 15.48 25.71 -0.70
N VAL A 88 14.87 26.58 0.10
CA VAL A 88 14.33 26.18 1.40
C VAL A 88 13.04 25.39 1.13
N CYS A 89 13.01 24.13 1.54
CA CYS A 89 11.90 23.23 1.28
C CYS A 89 10.84 23.28 2.40
N TYR A 90 9.58 23.32 1.99
CA TYR A 90 8.41 23.21 2.87
C TYR A 90 7.40 22.21 2.31
N CYS A 91 6.63 21.59 3.20
CA CYS A 91 5.57 20.64 2.89
C CYS A 91 4.26 21.03 3.57
N GLY A 92 3.12 20.63 3.00
CA GLY A 92 1.81 20.93 3.57
C GLY A 92 0.67 20.13 2.95
N GLN A 93 -0.50 20.19 3.60
CA GLN A 93 -1.75 19.61 3.08
C GLN A 93 -2.64 20.62 2.38
N THR A 94 -2.43 21.91 2.65
CA THR A 94 -3.10 23.04 2.00
C THR A 94 -2.04 24.07 1.61
N VAL A 95 -2.38 24.93 0.65
CA VAL A 95 -1.56 26.09 0.26
C VAL A 95 -2.30 27.33 0.74
N ASN A 96 -1.82 27.95 1.81
CA ASN A 96 -2.53 29.04 2.47
C ASN A 96 -2.07 30.43 2.02
N GLY A 97 -2.02 30.67 0.71
CA GLY A 97 -1.57 31.95 0.14
C GLY A 97 -2.19 32.22 -1.23
N PRO A 98 -2.28 33.49 -1.66
CA PRO A 98 -2.77 33.82 -2.99
C PRO A 98 -1.75 33.40 -4.06
N ALA A 99 -2.26 32.94 -5.21
CA ALA A 99 -1.44 32.77 -6.40
C ALA A 99 -0.95 34.14 -6.90
N VAL A 100 0.29 34.21 -7.37
CA VAL A 100 0.93 35.41 -7.94
C VAL A 100 1.47 35.12 -9.34
N ALA A 101 2.01 36.14 -10.00
CA ALA A 101 2.59 35.99 -11.33
C ALA A 101 3.80 35.06 -11.31
N GLU A 102 3.96 34.23 -12.36
CA GLU A 102 5.09 33.28 -12.50
C GLU A 102 6.45 33.97 -12.47
N SER A 103 6.53 35.24 -12.90
CA SER A 103 7.76 36.03 -12.83
C SER A 103 8.26 36.28 -11.40
N GLU A 104 7.40 36.13 -10.40
CA GLU A 104 7.76 36.29 -8.98
C GLU A 104 8.50 35.05 -8.43
N CYS A 105 8.34 33.87 -9.04
CA CYS A 105 9.23 32.74 -8.80
C CYS A 105 10.38 32.78 -9.81
N SER A 106 11.44 33.50 -9.49
CA SER A 106 12.59 33.67 -10.40
C SER A 106 13.92 33.21 -9.80
N TYR A 107 13.94 32.75 -8.55
CA TYR A 107 15.19 32.40 -7.88
C TYR A 107 15.61 31.00 -8.29
N PRO A 108 16.85 30.82 -8.80
CA PRO A 108 17.32 29.50 -9.17
C PRO A 108 17.53 28.62 -7.94
N CYS A 109 17.38 27.30 -8.10
CA CYS A 109 17.73 26.35 -7.05
C CYS A 109 19.25 26.31 -6.85
N LYS A 110 19.72 26.26 -5.59
CA LYS A 110 21.16 26.16 -5.30
C LYS A 110 21.82 24.89 -5.85
N GLY A 111 21.12 23.76 -5.83
CA GLY A 111 21.62 22.48 -6.35
C GLY A 111 21.48 22.32 -7.88
N ASN A 112 20.61 23.11 -8.51
CA ASN A 112 20.46 23.15 -9.96
C ASN A 112 19.97 24.52 -10.45
N SER A 113 20.87 25.32 -11.01
CA SER A 113 20.52 26.67 -11.49
C SER A 113 19.58 26.70 -12.70
N SER A 114 19.26 25.55 -13.28
CA SER A 114 18.28 25.42 -14.38
C SER A 114 16.84 25.27 -13.86
N GLU A 115 16.65 25.11 -12.56
CA GLU A 115 15.35 24.98 -11.89
C GLU A 115 15.00 26.24 -11.11
N VAL A 116 13.70 26.45 -10.89
CA VAL A 116 13.16 27.58 -10.12
C VAL A 116 12.75 27.12 -8.73
N CYS A 117 13.26 27.81 -7.71
CA CYS A 117 13.07 27.53 -6.29
C CYS A 117 12.41 28.73 -5.57
N GLY A 118 11.32 29.24 -6.15
CA GLY A 118 10.53 30.34 -5.60
C GLY A 118 11.17 31.71 -5.79
N GLY A 119 10.98 32.58 -4.80
CA GLY A 119 11.47 33.96 -4.74
C GLY A 119 11.62 34.41 -3.29
N ASN A 120 11.66 35.73 -3.07
CA ASN A 120 11.68 36.28 -1.72
C ASN A 120 10.25 36.27 -1.13
N ASN A 121 9.98 35.35 -0.19
CA ASN A 121 8.63 35.06 0.35
C ASN A 121 7.61 34.61 -0.71
N ILE A 122 8.09 34.14 -1.87
CA ILE A 122 7.27 33.57 -2.94
C ILE A 122 7.67 32.10 -3.10
N PHE A 123 6.69 31.21 -3.11
CA PHE A 123 6.87 29.78 -3.18
C PHE A 123 6.58 29.27 -4.59
N SER A 124 7.50 28.50 -5.15
CA SER A 124 7.20 27.58 -6.24
C SER A 124 6.55 26.33 -5.64
N VAL A 125 5.25 26.16 -5.86
CA VAL A 125 4.48 25.06 -5.26
C VAL A 125 4.27 23.93 -6.25
N TYR A 126 4.39 22.71 -5.75
CA TYR A 126 4.18 21.46 -6.47
C TYR A 126 3.16 20.63 -5.71
N GLN A 127 2.25 19.98 -6.42
CA GLN A 127 1.17 19.17 -5.85
C GLN A 127 1.30 17.71 -6.25
N ASP A 128 1.03 16.81 -5.31
CA ASP A 128 0.81 15.41 -5.59
C ASP A 128 -0.55 15.19 -6.28
N PRO A 129 -0.59 14.73 -7.54
CA PRO A 129 -1.84 14.47 -8.23
C PRO A 129 -2.56 13.20 -7.73
N THR A 130 -2.00 12.45 -6.77
CA THR A 130 -2.67 11.27 -6.18
C THR A 130 -3.66 11.63 -5.07
N PHE A 131 -3.57 12.83 -4.48
CA PHE A 131 -4.50 13.26 -3.44
C PHE A 131 -5.83 13.72 -4.04
N LEU A 132 -6.94 13.16 -3.55
CA LEU A 132 -8.28 13.62 -3.91
C LEU A 132 -8.48 15.10 -3.54
N PRO A 133 -9.22 15.90 -4.31
CA PRO A 133 -9.67 17.22 -3.87
C PRO A 133 -10.32 17.14 -2.49
N VAL A 134 -9.96 18.07 -1.58
CA VAL A 134 -10.49 18.07 -0.21
C VAL A 134 -12.02 18.14 -0.21
N GLU A 135 -12.58 18.83 -1.20
CA GLU A 135 -14.03 18.98 -1.42
C GLU A 135 -14.75 17.64 -1.65
N ASP A 136 -14.05 16.63 -2.19
CA ASP A 136 -14.60 15.32 -2.53
C ASP A 136 -14.53 14.31 -1.37
N VAL A 137 -13.81 14.62 -0.29
CA VAL A 137 -13.69 13.76 0.89
C VAL A 137 -14.80 14.13 1.87
N THR A 138 -15.42 13.15 2.53
CA THR A 138 -16.40 13.36 3.61
C THR A 138 -15.91 12.75 4.91
N ILE A 139 -16.50 13.13 6.04
CA ILE A 139 -16.17 12.51 7.34
C ILE A 139 -16.48 11.00 7.38
N GLN A 140 -17.31 10.48 6.46
CA GLN A 140 -17.63 9.05 6.36
C GLN A 140 -16.50 8.21 5.74
N ASP A 141 -15.54 8.85 5.07
CA ASP A 141 -14.39 8.18 4.47
C ASP A 141 -13.31 7.85 5.51
N TYR A 142 -13.43 8.39 6.72
CA TYR A 142 -12.56 8.04 7.84
C TYR A 142 -12.96 6.72 8.47
N ALA A 143 -12.01 5.80 8.57
CA ALA A 143 -12.18 4.54 9.27
C ALA A 143 -11.57 4.62 10.69
N PRO A 144 -12.23 4.04 11.71
CA PRO A 144 -11.66 3.99 13.04
C PRO A 144 -10.41 3.10 13.06
N LEU A 145 -9.27 3.67 13.44
CA LEU A 145 -7.98 2.96 13.58
C LEU A 145 -7.71 2.46 15.01
N GLY A 146 -8.61 2.76 15.95
CA GLY A 146 -8.47 2.38 17.37
C GLY A 146 -7.69 3.40 18.20
N CYS A 147 -7.30 3.01 19.41
CA CYS A 147 -6.51 3.83 20.32
C CYS A 147 -5.01 3.69 20.02
N TRP A 148 -4.28 4.79 20.14
CA TRP A 148 -2.84 4.85 19.90
C TRP A 148 -2.16 5.57 21.06
N THR A 149 -0.91 5.21 21.34
CA THR A 149 -0.11 5.91 22.34
C THR A 149 0.38 7.25 21.80
N ASP A 150 0.25 8.31 22.58
CA ASP A 150 0.70 9.66 22.22
C ASP A 150 2.00 10.10 22.93
N ASP A 151 2.65 9.15 23.63
CA ASP A 151 3.86 9.39 24.42
C ASP A 151 4.99 8.51 23.89
N SER A 152 5.79 9.07 22.96
CA SER A 152 6.99 8.43 22.42
C SER A 152 8.21 9.34 22.61
N SER A 153 9.41 8.75 22.59
CA SER A 153 10.67 9.50 22.61
C SER A 153 10.89 10.41 21.39
N TYR A 154 10.07 10.28 20.35
CA TYR A 154 10.20 11.02 19.08
C TYR A 154 9.02 11.96 18.81
N GLY A 155 8.07 12.07 19.74
CA GLY A 155 6.96 13.02 19.69
C GLY A 155 5.59 12.36 19.69
N ARG A 156 4.60 13.15 19.25
CA ARG A 156 3.17 12.82 19.27
C ARG A 156 2.77 11.91 18.12
N ALA A 157 1.72 11.11 18.33
CA ALA A 157 1.07 10.30 17.31
C ALA A 157 0.51 11.18 16.18
N LEU A 158 -0.09 12.32 16.51
CA LEU A 158 -0.57 13.30 15.54
C LEU A 158 -0.06 14.69 15.92
N THR A 159 0.51 15.42 14.97
CA THR A 159 1.32 16.62 15.24
C THR A 159 0.52 17.92 15.20
N TYR A 160 -0.63 17.97 14.52
CA TYR A 160 -1.34 19.22 14.23
C TYR A 160 -2.58 19.40 15.11
N ARG A 161 -2.43 20.11 16.25
CA ARG A 161 -3.56 20.49 17.11
C ARG A 161 -4.52 21.43 16.38
N GLN A 162 -5.81 21.13 16.42
CA GLN A 162 -6.88 21.97 15.85
C GLN A 162 -7.41 22.92 16.92
N ASN A 163 -6.68 24.03 17.12
CA ASN A 163 -7.01 25.04 18.14
C ASN A 163 -8.35 25.76 17.88
N GLN A 164 -8.84 25.73 16.65
CA GLN A 164 -10.13 26.30 16.28
C GLN A 164 -11.33 25.46 16.75
N VAL A 165 -11.10 24.22 17.22
CA VAL A 165 -12.16 23.35 17.74
C VAL A 165 -12.25 23.55 19.25
N ASP A 166 -13.42 23.99 19.72
CA ASP A 166 -13.68 24.18 21.14
C ASP A 166 -13.70 22.84 21.89
N GLY A 167 -12.75 22.68 22.82
CA GLY A 167 -12.59 21.48 23.64
C GLY A 167 -13.79 21.19 24.54
N ALA A 168 -14.54 22.22 24.96
CA ALA A 168 -15.72 22.03 25.82
C ALA A 168 -16.89 21.36 25.10
N THR A 169 -16.92 21.45 23.76
CA THR A 169 -18.00 20.90 22.94
C THR A 169 -17.48 19.89 21.91
N LEU A 170 -16.25 19.39 22.09
CA LEU A 170 -15.58 18.50 21.17
C LEU A 170 -16.36 17.18 21.02
N THR A 171 -16.59 16.78 19.77
CA THR A 171 -17.01 15.41 19.42
C THR A 171 -16.03 14.85 18.40
N THR A 172 -16.03 13.52 18.24
CA THR A 172 -15.23 12.85 17.20
C THR A 172 -15.56 13.41 15.82
N GLU A 173 -16.84 13.65 15.52
CA GLU A 173 -17.31 14.20 14.24
C GLU A 173 -16.79 15.62 14.02
N LYS A 174 -16.77 16.47 15.05
CA LYS A 174 -16.18 17.81 14.95
C LYS A 174 -14.68 17.75 14.66
N CYS A 175 -13.96 16.80 15.27
CA CYS A 175 -12.54 16.64 15.01
C CYS A 175 -12.28 16.11 13.59
N LEU A 176 -13.04 15.11 13.17
CA LEU A 176 -13.00 14.57 11.81
C LEU A 176 -13.29 15.67 10.77
N GLN A 177 -14.31 16.50 11.01
CA GLN A 177 -14.64 17.62 10.14
C GLN A 177 -13.49 18.63 10.05
N ALA A 178 -12.91 19.03 11.17
CA ALA A 178 -11.78 19.96 11.20
C ALA A 178 -10.54 19.41 10.47
N CYS A 179 -10.22 18.13 10.70
CA CYS A 179 -9.10 17.47 10.01
C CYS A 179 -9.36 17.30 8.51
N ARG A 180 -10.59 16.95 8.14
CA ARG A 180 -11.03 16.86 6.74
C ARG A 180 -10.93 18.20 6.04
N ASP A 181 -11.40 19.28 6.66
CA ASP A 181 -11.32 20.64 6.08
C ASP A 181 -9.87 21.12 5.96
N GLY A 182 -8.98 20.65 6.84
CA GLY A 182 -7.52 20.83 6.73
C GLY A 182 -6.82 19.89 5.74
N GLY A 183 -7.56 19.00 5.07
CA GLY A 183 -7.01 18.04 4.11
C GLY A 183 -6.16 16.92 4.74
N PHE A 184 -6.29 16.68 6.04
CA PHE A 184 -5.52 15.65 6.74
C PHE A 184 -6.14 14.26 6.53
N PRO A 185 -5.34 13.19 6.38
CA PRO A 185 -5.83 11.82 6.32
C PRO A 185 -6.06 11.17 7.70
N PHE A 186 -5.48 11.73 8.77
CA PHE A 186 -5.65 11.21 10.13
C PHE A 186 -6.23 12.28 11.06
N ALA A 187 -7.12 11.84 11.93
CA ALA A 187 -7.72 12.62 13.00
C ALA A 187 -7.69 11.80 14.30
N GLY A 188 -7.49 12.46 15.43
CA GLY A 188 -7.47 11.84 16.74
C GLY A 188 -7.97 12.80 17.81
N THR A 189 -8.71 12.27 18.76
CA THR A 189 -9.14 13.01 19.95
C THR A 189 -8.30 12.60 21.15
N GLU A 190 -7.92 13.57 21.98
CA GLU A 190 -7.14 13.33 23.19
C GLU A 190 -7.68 14.13 24.38
N PHE A 191 -7.45 13.63 25.60
CA PHE A 191 -7.83 14.26 26.87
C PHE A 191 -9.27 14.79 26.96
N SER A 192 -10.19 14.17 26.22
CA SER A 192 -11.62 14.55 26.12
C SER A 192 -11.89 15.98 25.63
N GLY A 193 -10.88 16.71 25.15
CA GLY A 193 -11.01 18.13 24.79
C GLY A 193 -10.01 18.60 23.74
N GLU A 194 -9.18 17.72 23.20
CA GLU A 194 -8.20 18.07 22.17
C GLU A 194 -8.48 17.33 20.87
N CYS A 195 -8.41 18.07 19.77
CA CYS A 195 -8.45 17.52 18.41
C CYS A 195 -7.07 17.66 17.77
N TRP A 196 -6.59 16.56 17.20
CA TRP A 196 -5.30 16.46 16.55
C TRP A 196 -5.46 15.87 15.17
N CYS A 197 -4.75 16.44 14.20
CA CYS A 197 -4.69 15.92 12.83
C CYS A 197 -3.26 15.52 12.48
N GLY A 198 -3.12 14.61 11.52
CA GLY A 198 -1.82 14.15 11.05
C GLY A 198 -1.87 13.69 9.62
N VAL A 199 -0.69 13.70 9.01
CA VAL A 199 -0.44 13.19 7.65
C VAL A 199 0.05 11.74 7.68
N VAL A 200 0.67 11.37 8.79
CA VAL A 200 1.10 10.04 9.18
C VAL A 200 0.87 9.89 10.68
N ILE A 201 0.80 8.66 11.17
CA ILE A 201 0.91 8.36 12.59
C ILE A 201 2.39 8.40 12.95
N GLY A 202 2.75 9.15 13.99
CA GLY A 202 4.13 9.37 14.42
C GLY A 202 4.90 8.07 14.68
N ASN A 203 6.19 8.07 14.36
CA ASN A 203 7.07 6.93 14.61
C ASN A 203 7.08 6.54 16.10
N ASP A 204 7.30 5.25 16.35
CA ASP A 204 7.36 4.66 17.70
C ASP A 204 6.09 4.85 18.56
N THR A 205 4.96 5.14 17.91
CA THR A 205 3.63 5.02 18.51
C THR A 205 3.01 3.66 18.15
N TYR A 206 2.23 3.09 19.07
CA TYR A 206 1.67 1.75 18.90
C TYR A 206 0.17 1.71 19.22
N SER A 207 -0.52 0.77 18.59
CA SER A 207 -1.94 0.53 18.86
C SER A 207 -2.13 -0.01 20.28
N ALA A 208 -2.94 0.68 21.06
CA ALA A 208 -3.38 0.25 22.38
C ALA A 208 -4.60 -0.68 22.22
N ASN A 209 -4.37 -1.94 21.87
CA ASN A 209 -5.40 -2.99 21.95
C ASN A 209 -5.64 -3.44 23.40
N ALA A 210 -6.81 -4.02 23.69
CA ALA A 210 -7.25 -4.34 25.06
C ALA A 210 -6.26 -5.23 25.86
N GLU A 211 -5.46 -6.06 25.19
CA GLU A 211 -4.43 -6.89 25.83
C GLU A 211 -3.17 -6.10 26.23
N THR A 212 -2.76 -5.09 25.45
CA THR A 212 -1.63 -4.22 25.81
C THR A 212 -2.03 -3.19 26.87
N TRP A 213 -3.31 -2.83 26.97
CA TRP A 213 -3.82 -2.01 28.05
C TRP A 213 -3.64 -2.69 29.41
N LEU A 214 -3.94 -4.00 29.55
CA LEU A 214 -3.71 -4.72 30.80
C LEU A 214 -2.22 -4.79 31.17
N ALA A 215 -1.33 -4.98 30.18
CA ALA A 215 0.12 -4.96 30.38
C ALA A 215 0.66 -3.57 30.79
N ALA A 216 0.13 -2.50 30.18
CA ALA A 216 0.46 -1.11 30.53
C ALA A 216 -0.16 -0.67 31.87
N GLN A 217 -1.35 -1.17 32.21
CA GLN A 217 -2.01 -0.94 33.50
C GLN A 217 -1.25 -1.66 34.62
N LEU A 218 -0.78 -2.90 34.41
CA LEU A 218 0.05 -3.64 35.37
C LEU A 218 1.41 -2.97 35.60
N ALA A 219 1.90 -2.19 34.64
CA ALA A 219 3.07 -1.32 34.81
C ALA A 219 2.76 0.03 35.50
N ARG A 220 1.47 0.43 35.57
CA ARG A 220 1.02 1.73 36.11
C ARG A 220 0.20 1.64 37.40
N THR A 221 -0.17 0.45 37.89
CA THR A 221 -0.92 0.24 39.14
C THR A 221 -0.10 0.46 40.42
N SER A 222 1.07 1.09 40.35
CA SER A 222 1.77 1.61 41.54
C SER A 222 1.17 2.91 42.10
N SER A 223 0.14 3.52 41.49
CA SER A 223 -0.43 4.76 42.01
C SER A 223 -1.91 5.01 41.66
N SER A 224 -2.76 4.64 42.62
CA SER A 224 -3.94 5.35 43.15
C SER A 224 -5.18 5.69 42.28
N SER A 225 -6.28 5.06 42.72
CA SER A 225 -7.61 5.60 43.12
C SER A 225 -8.64 6.08 42.11
N SER A 226 -9.79 5.43 42.25
CA SER A 226 -11.10 5.50 41.58
C SER A 226 -11.96 6.71 41.92
N THR A 227 -12.81 7.16 40.98
CA THR A 227 -14.22 7.48 41.27
C THR A 227 -15.07 7.46 39.98
N ALA A 228 -16.20 6.75 40.00
CA ALA A 228 -17.31 6.87 39.04
C ALA A 228 -18.21 8.08 39.44
N PRO A 229 -19.16 8.59 38.61
CA PRO A 229 -20.53 8.00 38.57
C PRO A 229 -21.30 8.31 37.23
N PRO A 230 -22.66 8.37 37.11
CA PRO A 230 -23.44 7.63 36.09
C PRO A 230 -24.39 8.56 35.25
N PRO A 231 -25.62 8.20 34.81
CA PRO A 231 -25.96 8.07 33.38
C PRO A 231 -27.09 9.00 32.85
N THR A 232 -27.41 8.83 31.55
CA THR A 232 -28.71 9.08 30.86
C THR A 232 -29.04 10.52 30.42
N SER A 233 -29.30 10.74 29.13
CA SER A 233 -30.67 10.72 28.56
C SER A 233 -30.77 11.31 27.14
N THR A 234 -31.73 10.73 26.42
CA THR A 234 -32.14 10.83 25.03
C THR A 234 -32.95 12.10 24.76
N THR A 235 -32.81 12.75 23.60
CA THR A 235 -33.94 13.43 22.92
C THR A 235 -33.70 13.57 21.40
N THR A 236 -34.72 13.19 20.64
CA THR A 236 -34.89 13.17 19.19
C THR A 236 -35.48 14.49 18.69
N SER A 237 -35.12 14.98 17.49
CA SER A 237 -36.05 15.20 16.34
C SER A 237 -35.60 16.24 15.29
N SER A 238 -35.69 15.79 14.02
CA SER A 238 -36.26 16.42 12.81
C SER A 238 -35.66 17.69 12.14
N THR A 239 -34.98 17.42 11.03
CA THR A 239 -35.19 17.86 9.62
C THR A 239 -36.02 19.11 9.30
N THR A 240 -35.46 19.99 8.45
CA THR A 240 -36.21 20.69 7.39
C THR A 240 -35.31 20.94 6.17
N THR A 241 -35.78 20.48 5.01
CA THR A 241 -35.19 20.63 3.67
C THR A 241 -35.71 21.91 3.01
N SER A 242 -34.89 22.58 2.18
CA SER A 242 -35.38 23.52 1.17
C SER A 242 -34.47 23.50 -0.06
N GLN A 243 -35.06 23.14 -1.21
CA GLN A 243 -34.51 23.21 -2.56
C GLN A 243 -34.60 24.63 -3.11
N SER A 244 -33.67 25.01 -4.00
CA SER A 244 -33.94 26.01 -5.03
C SER A 244 -33.11 25.73 -6.29
N SER A 245 -33.68 26.14 -7.42
CA SER A 245 -33.50 25.61 -8.78
C SER A 245 -32.64 26.48 -9.71
N THR A 246 -31.79 25.79 -10.48
CA THR A 246 -31.34 25.98 -11.89
C THR A 246 -31.32 27.38 -12.54
N THR A 247 -30.19 27.68 -13.21
CA THR A 247 -30.20 28.26 -14.56
C THR A 247 -28.94 27.85 -15.35
N THR A 248 -29.14 27.34 -16.56
CA THR A 248 -28.14 26.86 -17.52
C THR A 248 -27.67 27.99 -18.43
N THR A 249 -26.37 28.06 -18.73
CA THR A 249 -25.86 28.73 -19.94
C THR A 249 -24.69 27.95 -20.49
N SER A 250 -24.82 27.53 -21.74
CA SER A 250 -23.95 26.63 -22.48
C SER A 250 -22.79 27.37 -23.13
N SER A 251 -21.56 27.03 -22.73
CA SER A 251 -20.35 27.29 -23.49
C SER A 251 -19.52 26.01 -23.52
N SER A 252 -19.18 25.55 -24.72
CA SER A 252 -18.44 24.31 -24.98
C SER A 252 -17.07 24.34 -24.30
N ALA A 253 -16.97 23.69 -23.13
CA ALA A 253 -15.75 23.57 -22.34
C ALA A 253 -14.88 22.40 -22.86
N CYS A 254 -13.57 22.61 -22.88
CA CYS A 254 -12.62 21.50 -23.04
C CYS A 254 -12.72 20.60 -21.81
N VAL A 255 -13.10 19.35 -22.04
CA VAL A 255 -13.29 18.33 -21.02
C VAL A 255 -12.04 17.45 -20.97
N SER A 256 -11.38 17.42 -19.82
CA SER A 256 -10.33 16.44 -19.55
C SER A 256 -10.92 15.30 -18.72
N THR A 257 -10.82 14.09 -19.24
CA THR A 257 -11.34 12.89 -18.59
C THR A 257 -10.18 12.15 -17.93
N THR A 258 -10.13 12.15 -16.61
CA THR A 258 -9.14 11.36 -15.85
C THR A 258 -9.83 10.14 -15.27
N VAL A 259 -9.33 8.97 -15.65
CA VAL A 259 -9.80 7.67 -15.16
C VAL A 259 -9.07 7.39 -13.84
N VAL A 260 -9.78 7.38 -12.72
CA VAL A 260 -9.23 6.96 -11.43
C VAL A 260 -9.42 5.44 -11.32
N PRO A 261 -8.35 4.62 -11.44
CA PRO A 261 -8.49 3.18 -11.30
C PRO A 261 -8.87 2.82 -9.85
N PRO A 262 -9.58 1.71 -9.64
CA PRO A 262 -10.01 1.32 -8.31
C PRO A 262 -8.83 0.98 -7.41
N THR A 263 -8.96 1.30 -6.13
CA THR A 263 -7.92 1.09 -5.09
C THR A 263 -7.54 -0.37 -4.88
N CYS A 264 -8.30 -1.32 -5.41
CA CYS A 264 -7.95 -2.74 -5.52
C CYS A 264 -8.56 -3.30 -6.82
N GLU A 265 -7.80 -4.06 -7.62
CA GLU A 265 -8.30 -4.64 -8.89
C GLU A 265 -9.12 -5.92 -8.68
N TYR A 266 -8.85 -6.62 -7.59
CA TYR A 266 -9.53 -7.80 -7.09
C TYR A 266 -9.49 -7.78 -5.56
N LYS A 267 -10.57 -8.17 -4.88
CA LYS A 267 -10.64 -8.16 -3.41
C LYS A 267 -11.20 -9.47 -2.87
N CYS A 268 -10.51 -10.04 -1.89
CA CYS A 268 -10.94 -11.22 -1.14
C CYS A 268 -10.89 -10.86 0.34
N GLY A 269 -12.05 -10.64 0.97
CA GLY A 269 -12.12 -10.24 2.38
C GLY A 269 -11.30 -8.99 2.68
N LYS A 270 -10.32 -9.13 3.57
CA LYS A 270 -9.39 -8.05 3.96
C LYS A 270 -8.23 -7.86 2.98
N TRP A 271 -8.02 -8.81 2.08
CA TRP A 271 -6.94 -8.77 1.10
C TRP A 271 -7.37 -8.07 -0.19
N CYS A 272 -6.44 -7.30 -0.74
CA CYS A 272 -6.58 -6.58 -1.99
C CYS A 272 -5.42 -6.91 -2.92
N SER A 273 -5.74 -7.16 -4.19
CA SER A 273 -4.72 -7.32 -5.21
C SER A 273 -4.12 -5.97 -5.61
N SER A 274 -2.80 -5.97 -5.79
CA SER A 274 -2.10 -4.91 -6.50
C SER A 274 -2.56 -4.88 -7.96
N PRO A 275 -2.82 -3.69 -8.54
CA PRO A 275 -3.28 -3.58 -9.91
C PRO A 275 -2.33 -4.27 -10.90
N LEU A 276 -2.90 -5.04 -11.83
CA LEU A 276 -2.14 -5.72 -12.85
C LEU A 276 -1.63 -4.70 -13.88
N PRO A 277 -0.37 -4.78 -14.34
CA PRO A 277 0.13 -3.90 -15.39
C PRO A 277 -0.74 -3.97 -16.64
N ASP A 278 -0.94 -2.85 -17.34
CA ASP A 278 -1.59 -2.89 -18.66
C ASP A 278 -0.72 -3.65 -19.69
N TRP A 279 -1.42 -4.30 -20.63
CA TRP A 279 -0.81 -5.00 -21.77
C TRP A 279 -1.45 -4.60 -23.10
N SER A 280 -0.60 -4.66 -24.13
CA SER A 280 -0.94 -4.43 -25.54
C SER A 280 -0.41 -5.52 -26.46
N ASP A 281 0.43 -6.41 -25.94
CA ASP A 281 1.12 -7.47 -26.67
C ASP A 281 1.31 -8.70 -25.78
N ASP A 282 1.75 -9.81 -26.38
CA ASP A 282 1.94 -11.10 -25.70
C ASP A 282 2.93 -11.00 -24.52
N LYS A 283 4.04 -10.29 -24.70
CA LYS A 283 5.08 -10.16 -23.67
C LYS A 283 4.56 -9.42 -22.44
N THR A 284 3.88 -8.29 -22.65
CA THR A 284 3.27 -7.50 -21.59
C THR A 284 2.07 -8.22 -20.97
N CYS A 285 1.32 -9.01 -21.73
CA CYS A 285 0.25 -9.88 -21.24
C CYS A 285 0.79 -10.96 -20.29
N LYS A 286 1.87 -11.66 -20.69
CA LYS A 286 2.55 -12.64 -19.84
C LYS A 286 3.19 -11.99 -18.61
N GLY A 287 3.67 -10.75 -18.71
CA GLY A 287 4.10 -9.97 -17.55
C GLY A 287 2.97 -9.69 -16.56
N ALA A 288 1.78 -9.33 -17.06
CA ALA A 288 0.60 -9.10 -16.22
C ALA A 288 0.06 -10.40 -15.59
N TRP A 289 0.03 -11.50 -16.34
CA TRP A 289 -0.25 -12.83 -15.78
C TRP A 289 0.74 -13.19 -14.66
N SER A 290 2.04 -12.98 -14.89
CA SER A 290 3.07 -13.27 -13.91
C SER A 290 2.84 -12.46 -12.63
N ASN A 291 2.50 -11.17 -12.77
CA ASN A 291 2.17 -10.31 -11.63
C ASN A 291 0.95 -10.83 -10.86
N CYS A 292 -0.11 -11.27 -11.55
CA CYS A 292 -1.28 -11.87 -10.94
C CYS A 292 -0.94 -13.16 -10.18
N ALA A 293 -0.22 -14.08 -10.83
CA ALA A 293 0.12 -15.38 -10.26
C ALA A 293 0.98 -15.26 -8.98
N LEU A 294 1.89 -14.29 -8.93
CA LEU A 294 2.74 -14.04 -7.76
C LEU A 294 1.96 -13.54 -6.54
N GLN A 295 0.75 -13.01 -6.73
CA GLN A 295 -0.09 -12.49 -5.65
C GLN A 295 -0.96 -13.56 -4.97
N VAL A 296 -1.10 -14.76 -5.56
CA VAL A 296 -2.04 -15.79 -5.07
C VAL A 296 -1.77 -16.20 -3.62
N ALA A 297 -0.51 -16.43 -3.25
CA ALA A 297 -0.14 -16.77 -1.87
C ALA A 297 -0.52 -15.67 -0.88
N SER A 298 -0.31 -14.40 -1.28
CA SER A 298 -0.67 -13.27 -0.44
C SER A 298 -2.17 -13.15 -0.18
N CYS A 299 -3.00 -13.63 -1.12
CA CYS A 299 -4.45 -13.71 -0.94
C CYS A 299 -4.80 -14.67 0.19
N PHE A 300 -4.26 -15.90 0.13
CA PHE A 300 -4.52 -16.91 1.16
C PHE A 300 -4.13 -16.43 2.56
N LYS A 301 -2.98 -15.77 2.65
CA LYS A 301 -2.48 -15.18 3.88
C LYS A 301 -3.29 -13.99 4.41
N GLY A 302 -3.83 -13.15 3.51
CA GLY A 302 -4.40 -11.86 3.89
C GLY A 302 -5.94 -11.79 3.94
N ALA A 303 -6.64 -12.69 3.26
CA ALA A 303 -8.08 -12.54 3.02
C ALA A 303 -8.92 -12.74 4.27
N GLY A 304 -8.54 -13.70 5.12
CA GLY A 304 -9.29 -14.10 6.30
C GLY A 304 -10.52 -14.96 5.97
N TRP A 305 -11.01 -15.74 6.93
CA TRP A 305 -12.17 -16.62 6.72
C TRP A 305 -13.50 -15.89 6.94
N PRO A 306 -14.56 -16.17 6.15
CA PRO A 306 -14.65 -17.17 5.06
C PRO A 306 -14.13 -16.72 3.69
N GLU A 307 -13.81 -15.45 3.51
CA GLU A 307 -13.50 -14.85 2.20
C GLU A 307 -12.20 -15.36 1.57
N VAL A 308 -11.33 -16.00 2.34
CA VAL A 308 -10.11 -16.69 1.85
C VAL A 308 -10.42 -17.78 0.83
N LEU A 309 -11.64 -18.31 0.83
CA LEU A 309 -12.09 -19.25 -0.19
C LEU A 309 -12.21 -18.61 -1.58
N ASP A 310 -12.36 -17.29 -1.68
CA ASP A 310 -12.36 -16.56 -2.96
C ASP A 310 -10.95 -16.50 -3.58
N CYS A 311 -9.90 -16.77 -2.80
CA CYS A 311 -8.52 -16.83 -3.32
C CYS A 311 -8.28 -17.97 -4.31
N PHE A 312 -9.07 -19.04 -4.23
CA PHE A 312 -9.06 -20.10 -5.24
C PHE A 312 -9.56 -19.59 -6.60
N ASP A 313 -10.62 -18.78 -6.59
CA ASP A 313 -11.11 -18.18 -7.83
C ASP A 313 -10.15 -17.12 -8.37
N PHE A 314 -9.51 -16.35 -7.48
CA PHE A 314 -8.45 -15.43 -7.88
C PHE A 314 -7.31 -16.18 -8.60
N GLY A 315 -6.85 -17.31 -8.05
CA GLY A 315 -5.84 -18.15 -8.69
C GLY A 315 -6.28 -18.70 -10.06
N GLU A 316 -7.52 -19.18 -10.18
CA GLU A 316 -8.08 -19.62 -11.46
C GLU A 316 -8.18 -18.48 -12.47
N TRP A 317 -8.58 -17.29 -12.01
CA TRP A 317 -8.69 -16.09 -12.84
C TRP A 317 -7.32 -15.64 -13.36
N CYS A 318 -6.28 -15.67 -12.52
CA CYS A 318 -4.90 -15.50 -12.98
C CYS A 318 -4.54 -16.55 -14.05
N GLY A 319 -4.92 -17.81 -13.86
CA GLY A 319 -4.72 -18.86 -14.87
C GLY A 319 -5.44 -18.60 -16.20
N ASP A 320 -6.64 -18.02 -16.15
CA ASP A 320 -7.39 -17.60 -17.34
C ASP A 320 -6.68 -16.46 -18.10
N ILE A 321 -5.96 -15.56 -17.42
CA ILE A 321 -5.09 -14.56 -18.07
C ILE A 321 -4.01 -15.26 -18.88
N SER A 322 -3.32 -16.28 -18.33
CA SER A 322 -2.29 -17.02 -19.07
C SER A 322 -2.84 -17.61 -20.36
N LYS A 323 -3.97 -18.32 -20.27
CA LYS A 323 -4.64 -18.95 -21.42
C LYS A 323 -5.06 -17.92 -22.45
N TYR A 324 -5.55 -16.75 -22.01
CA TYR A 324 -5.90 -15.66 -22.90
C TYR A 324 -4.68 -15.16 -23.67
N CYS A 325 -3.55 -14.93 -22.99
CA CYS A 325 -2.30 -14.54 -23.65
C CYS A 325 -1.87 -15.59 -24.70
N ASP A 326 -1.97 -16.89 -24.38
CA ASP A 326 -1.58 -17.98 -25.30
C ASP A 326 -2.49 -18.09 -26.54
N SER A 327 -3.79 -17.79 -26.38
CA SER A 327 -4.81 -17.97 -27.42
C SER A 327 -4.75 -16.96 -28.58
N LYS A 328 -3.89 -15.92 -28.48
CA LYS A 328 -3.74 -14.82 -29.45
C LYS A 328 -5.07 -14.36 -30.07
N PRO A 329 -5.91 -13.60 -29.35
CA PRO A 329 -7.18 -13.15 -29.90
C PRO A 329 -6.99 -12.32 -31.18
N SER A 330 -7.68 -12.71 -32.25
CA SER A 330 -7.79 -11.95 -33.49
C SER A 330 -8.46 -10.59 -33.20
N GLY A 331 -7.70 -9.49 -33.29
CA GLY A 331 -8.18 -8.13 -33.03
C GLY A 331 -7.43 -7.34 -31.95
N GLY A 332 -6.46 -7.95 -31.25
CA GLY A 332 -5.59 -7.26 -30.29
C GLY A 332 -5.61 -7.89 -28.90
N CYS A 333 -4.51 -7.73 -28.16
CA CYS A 333 -4.32 -8.24 -26.80
C CYS A 333 -4.41 -7.06 -25.82
N ARG A 334 -5.60 -6.73 -25.34
CA ARG A 334 -5.82 -5.62 -24.40
C ARG A 334 -6.44 -6.11 -23.10
N LYS A 335 -6.08 -5.45 -22.00
CA LYS A 335 -6.65 -5.69 -20.68
C LYS A 335 -8.18 -5.58 -20.72
N SER A 336 -8.74 -4.49 -21.25
CA SER A 336 -10.19 -4.30 -21.37
C SER A 336 -10.94 -5.48 -22.02
N ASP A 337 -10.36 -6.08 -23.06
CA ASP A 337 -10.99 -7.15 -23.83
C ASP A 337 -11.02 -8.46 -23.05
N PHE A 338 -9.99 -8.71 -22.24
CA PHE A 338 -10.01 -9.83 -21.29
C PHE A 338 -11.10 -9.63 -20.25
N TRP A 339 -11.23 -8.43 -19.67
CA TRP A 339 -12.21 -8.16 -18.60
C TRP A 339 -13.64 -8.34 -19.11
N GLY A 340 -13.92 -7.89 -20.34
CA GLY A 340 -15.22 -8.11 -20.96
C GLY A 340 -15.57 -9.59 -21.21
N LYS A 341 -14.56 -10.44 -21.46
CA LYS A 341 -14.76 -11.88 -21.74
C LYS A 341 -14.69 -12.76 -20.49
N LYS A 342 -13.87 -12.35 -19.52
CA LYS A 342 -13.47 -13.08 -18.32
C LYS A 342 -13.43 -12.11 -17.13
N PRO A 343 -14.61 -11.59 -16.71
CA PRO A 343 -14.68 -10.76 -15.53
C PRO A 343 -14.13 -11.55 -14.31
N PRO A 344 -13.56 -10.86 -13.30
CA PRO A 344 -13.21 -11.45 -12.01
C PRO A 344 -14.34 -12.36 -11.48
N LYS A 345 -13.99 -13.59 -11.09
CA LYS A 345 -14.97 -14.59 -10.61
C LYS A 345 -14.89 -14.65 -9.09
N GLY A 346 -15.89 -14.21 -8.34
CA GLY A 346 -15.80 -14.25 -6.87
C GLY A 346 -14.87 -13.16 -6.30
N GLY A 347 -14.95 -12.95 -4.99
CA GLY A 347 -14.46 -11.73 -4.34
C GLY A 347 -15.55 -10.66 -4.21
N SER A 348 -15.45 -9.82 -3.18
CA SER A 348 -16.30 -8.63 -3.08
C SER A 348 -15.92 -7.71 -4.24
N ASN A 349 -16.86 -7.36 -5.13
CA ASN A 349 -16.59 -6.53 -6.31
C ASN A 349 -15.66 -5.35 -5.96
N PRO A 350 -14.59 -5.10 -6.73
CA PRO A 350 -13.74 -3.95 -6.50
C PRO A 350 -14.57 -2.65 -6.62
N PRO A 351 -14.18 -1.57 -5.94
CA PRO A 351 -14.77 -0.26 -6.16
C PRO A 351 -14.84 0.04 -7.67
N LYS A 352 -15.91 0.65 -8.17
CA LYS A 352 -16.00 0.94 -9.60
C LYS A 352 -15.06 2.08 -9.96
N THR A 353 -14.43 1.99 -11.13
CA THR A 353 -13.71 3.11 -11.78
C THR A 353 -14.58 4.36 -11.79
N ILE A 354 -14.08 5.45 -11.22
CA ILE A 354 -14.77 6.74 -11.26
C ILE A 354 -14.17 7.53 -12.43
N THR A 355 -15.03 7.88 -13.39
CA THR A 355 -14.67 8.78 -14.49
C THR A 355 -14.87 10.21 -14.01
N VAL A 356 -13.79 10.90 -13.66
CA VAL A 356 -13.88 12.31 -13.29
C VAL A 356 -13.72 13.14 -14.56
N THR A 357 -14.75 13.93 -14.83
CA THR A 357 -14.84 14.81 -16.00
C THR A 357 -14.61 16.23 -15.49
N THR A 358 -13.41 16.77 -15.68
CA THR A 358 -13.06 18.11 -15.19
C THR A 358 -13.17 19.12 -16.32
N THR A 359 -13.95 20.18 -16.12
CA THR A 359 -14.05 21.31 -17.05
C THR A 359 -12.89 22.27 -16.82
N CYS A 360 -12.08 22.53 -17.86
CA CYS A 360 -11.03 23.54 -17.77
C CYS A 360 -11.62 24.96 -17.80
N ALA A 361 -10.99 25.90 -17.08
CA ALA A 361 -11.34 27.31 -17.13
C ALA A 361 -11.01 27.91 -18.52
N PRO A 362 -11.85 28.84 -19.04
CA PRO A 362 -11.64 29.43 -20.37
C PRO A 362 -10.38 30.30 -20.41
N ALA A 363 -9.46 29.97 -21.31
CA ALA A 363 -8.28 30.79 -21.57
C ALA A 363 -8.68 32.07 -22.34
N THR A 364 -8.32 33.24 -21.81
CA THR A 364 -8.35 34.51 -22.54
C THR A 364 -7.23 34.54 -23.56
N THR A 365 -7.59 34.55 -24.84
CA THR A 365 -6.66 34.62 -25.97
C THR A 365 -6.11 36.03 -26.13
N THR A 366 -4.79 36.19 -25.99
CA THR A 366 -4.05 37.22 -26.71
C THR A 366 -2.94 36.56 -27.53
N LYS A 367 -3.04 36.72 -28.85
CA LYS A 367 -2.11 36.26 -29.88
C LYS A 367 -0.87 37.16 -29.91
N PRO A 368 0.34 36.61 -30.04
CA PRO A 368 1.16 36.98 -31.21
C PRO A 368 1.75 35.77 -31.94
N ALA A 369 2.37 36.07 -33.08
CA ALA A 369 2.62 35.21 -34.22
C ALA A 369 3.76 34.17 -34.06
N GLY A 370 3.48 32.97 -34.56
CA GLY A 370 4.32 32.26 -35.54
C GLY A 370 5.74 31.91 -35.14
N THR A 371 5.94 30.72 -34.60
CA THR A 371 7.16 29.94 -34.87
C THR A 371 6.82 28.45 -34.87
N THR A 372 7.33 27.76 -35.89
CA THR A 372 7.00 26.41 -36.35
C THR A 372 7.08 25.34 -35.26
N THR A 373 5.97 24.60 -35.07
CA THR A 373 5.88 23.44 -34.19
C THR A 373 6.65 22.25 -34.78
N THR A 374 7.83 21.94 -34.25
CA THR A 374 8.36 20.57 -34.30
C THR A 374 7.93 19.84 -33.04
N LYS A 375 6.99 18.91 -33.21
CA LYS A 375 6.51 17.92 -32.24
C LYS A 375 7.70 17.23 -31.53
N PRO A 376 7.89 17.40 -30.21
CA PRO A 376 8.74 16.47 -29.46
C PRO A 376 8.01 15.13 -29.39
N ALA A 377 8.70 14.08 -29.82
CA ALA A 377 8.20 12.71 -29.79
C ALA A 377 7.79 12.33 -28.36
N SER A 378 6.54 11.90 -28.21
CA SER A 378 6.04 11.20 -27.04
C SER A 378 6.84 9.90 -26.87
N THR A 379 7.91 9.97 -26.09
CA THR A 379 8.67 8.78 -25.69
C THR A 379 8.17 8.40 -24.30
N SER A 380 7.00 7.77 -24.27
CA SER A 380 6.46 7.09 -23.10
C SER A 380 7.35 5.87 -22.83
N SER A 381 8.44 6.03 -22.09
CA SER A 381 9.17 4.92 -21.51
C SER A 381 9.14 5.02 -20.00
N THR A 382 7.97 4.72 -19.41
CA THR A 382 7.91 4.29 -18.02
C THR A 382 8.77 3.04 -17.91
N THR A 383 9.91 3.13 -17.23
CA THR A 383 10.81 2.00 -17.01
C THR A 383 10.09 0.97 -16.11
N LYS A 384 9.29 0.09 -16.72
CA LYS A 384 8.56 -0.97 -16.01
C LYS A 384 9.57 -1.91 -15.35
N CYS A 385 9.46 -2.10 -14.03
CA CYS A 385 10.21 -3.15 -13.33
C CYS A 385 9.90 -4.51 -13.97
N PRO A 386 10.92 -5.34 -14.24
CA PRO A 386 10.72 -6.61 -14.91
C PRO A 386 10.03 -7.60 -13.97
N VAL A 387 8.82 -8.03 -14.32
CA VAL A 387 8.09 -9.05 -13.57
C VAL A 387 8.66 -10.44 -13.88
N PRO A 388 9.06 -11.23 -12.87
CA PRO A 388 9.60 -12.57 -13.07
C PRO A 388 8.52 -13.57 -13.40
N THR A 389 8.88 -14.55 -14.23
CA THR A 389 8.00 -15.68 -14.49
C THR A 389 7.76 -16.42 -13.16
N PRO A 390 6.50 -16.81 -12.85
CA PRO A 390 6.15 -17.50 -11.62
C PRO A 390 6.59 -18.98 -11.64
N THR A 391 7.83 -19.26 -12.04
CA THR A 391 8.45 -20.57 -11.90
C THR A 391 9.02 -20.68 -10.49
N ASN A 392 8.58 -21.67 -9.74
CA ASN A 392 9.06 -21.88 -8.39
C ASN A 392 10.44 -22.56 -8.40
N ILE A 393 11.39 -21.99 -7.66
CA ILE A 393 12.68 -22.64 -7.34
C ILE A 393 12.43 -23.81 -6.41
N CYS A 394 11.43 -23.68 -5.53
CA CYS A 394 11.06 -24.69 -4.56
C CYS A 394 10.24 -25.80 -5.21
N VAL A 395 10.41 -27.02 -4.70
CA VAL A 395 9.75 -28.23 -5.19
C VAL A 395 8.56 -28.57 -4.30
N GLN A 396 7.37 -28.70 -4.90
CA GLN A 396 6.19 -29.24 -4.24
C GLN A 396 6.40 -30.74 -3.96
N PRO A 397 6.30 -31.21 -2.71
CA PRO A 397 6.47 -32.63 -2.39
C PRO A 397 5.31 -33.48 -2.93
N SER A 398 5.56 -34.80 -3.02
CA SER A 398 4.55 -35.80 -3.37
C SER A 398 4.51 -36.93 -2.34
N ASN A 399 3.30 -37.40 -2.03
CA ASN A 399 3.08 -38.52 -1.14
C ASN A 399 1.84 -39.31 -1.60
N GLY A 400 2.06 -40.53 -2.09
CA GLY A 400 0.99 -41.40 -2.60
C GLY A 400 -0.02 -41.85 -1.52
N TYR A 401 0.42 -41.99 -0.27
CA TYR A 401 -0.44 -42.40 0.84
C TYR A 401 -1.47 -41.30 1.18
N TYR A 402 -1.02 -40.05 1.25
CA TYR A 402 -1.90 -38.90 1.50
C TYR A 402 -2.52 -38.31 0.22
N GLY A 403 -2.08 -38.76 -0.96
CA GLY A 403 -2.67 -38.44 -2.25
C GLY A 403 -2.34 -37.05 -2.80
N TYR A 404 -1.31 -36.38 -2.27
CA TYR A 404 -0.83 -35.08 -2.74
C TYR A 404 0.44 -35.17 -3.60
N GLY A 405 0.64 -34.18 -4.46
CA GLY A 405 1.79 -34.08 -5.37
C GLY A 405 1.83 -32.75 -6.12
N PRO A 406 2.76 -32.59 -7.09
CA PRO A 406 2.80 -31.42 -7.98
C PRO A 406 1.45 -31.18 -8.67
N GLY A 407 0.92 -29.96 -8.58
CA GLY A 407 -0.40 -29.58 -9.10
C GLY A 407 -1.59 -30.19 -8.34
N LYS A 408 -1.33 -30.86 -7.20
CA LYS A 408 -2.33 -31.44 -6.32
C LYS A 408 -1.87 -31.38 -4.86
N PRO A 409 -1.61 -30.19 -4.29
CA PRO A 409 -1.22 -30.05 -2.89
C PRO A 409 -2.39 -30.36 -1.93
N VAL A 410 -2.11 -30.50 -0.63
CA VAL A 410 -3.15 -30.69 0.38
C VAL A 410 -4.09 -29.48 0.37
N GLY A 411 -5.39 -29.73 0.31
CA GLY A 411 -6.39 -28.67 0.28
C GLY A 411 -6.42 -27.82 -1.00
N GLY A 412 -5.58 -28.11 -2.00
CA GLY A 412 -5.40 -27.23 -3.16
C GLY A 412 -4.57 -25.97 -2.85
N ILE A 413 -3.91 -25.90 -1.69
CA ILE A 413 -3.06 -24.79 -1.30
C ILE A 413 -1.67 -24.95 -1.93
N GLU A 414 -1.43 -24.25 -3.03
CA GLU A 414 -0.14 -24.26 -3.73
C GLU A 414 0.95 -23.59 -2.91
N MET A 415 2.19 -24.04 -3.09
CA MET A 415 3.32 -23.45 -2.38
C MET A 415 3.58 -22.03 -2.91
N PRO A 416 3.82 -21.05 -2.02
CA PRO A 416 4.19 -19.69 -2.42
C PRO A 416 5.38 -19.69 -3.39
N VAL A 417 5.34 -18.79 -4.37
CA VAL A 417 6.35 -18.75 -5.42
C VAL A 417 7.64 -18.14 -4.87
N VAL A 418 8.73 -18.90 -4.94
CA VAL A 418 10.09 -18.38 -4.78
C VAL A 418 10.74 -18.30 -6.16
N THR A 419 11.01 -17.08 -6.63
CA THR A 419 11.59 -16.83 -7.96
C THR A 419 12.54 -15.63 -7.93
N CYS A 420 12.92 -15.10 -9.09
CA CYS A 420 13.81 -13.95 -9.19
C CYS A 420 13.23 -12.72 -8.50
N ASN A 421 14.11 -11.91 -7.90
CA ASN A 421 13.75 -10.63 -7.32
C ASN A 421 13.52 -9.59 -8.43
N ASP A 422 12.35 -8.98 -8.41
CA ASP A 422 11.87 -7.95 -9.33
C ASP A 422 12.35 -6.52 -8.97
N LEU A 423 13.00 -6.34 -7.82
CA LEU A 423 13.53 -5.06 -7.37
C LEU A 423 15.02 -4.92 -7.69
N ALA A 424 15.34 -3.94 -8.56
CA ALA A 424 16.70 -3.67 -9.00
C ALA A 424 17.66 -3.34 -7.85
N ALA A 425 17.16 -2.63 -6.83
CA ALA A 425 17.95 -2.22 -5.65
C ALA A 425 18.39 -3.43 -4.80
N ASP A 426 17.53 -4.44 -4.68
CA ASP A 426 17.84 -5.64 -3.89
C ASP A 426 18.72 -6.64 -4.66
N TRP A 427 18.66 -6.61 -5.98
CA TRP A 427 19.24 -7.62 -6.86
C TRP A 427 20.72 -7.98 -6.59
N PRO A 428 21.64 -7.02 -6.32
CA PRO A 428 23.05 -7.35 -6.10
C PRO A 428 23.29 -8.28 -4.91
N GLY A 429 22.51 -8.14 -3.84
CA GLY A 429 22.62 -8.97 -2.63
C GLY A 429 21.60 -10.11 -2.57
N TYR A 430 20.41 -9.89 -3.12
CA TYR A 430 19.25 -10.74 -2.94
C TYR A 430 18.53 -11.03 -4.27
N PRO A 431 19.08 -11.90 -5.12
CA PRO A 431 18.49 -12.19 -6.43
C PRO A 431 17.25 -13.08 -6.36
N PHE A 432 16.93 -13.65 -5.20
CA PHE A 432 15.73 -14.47 -5.00
C PHE A 432 14.75 -13.80 -4.06
N LYS A 433 13.45 -14.02 -4.29
CA LYS A 433 12.34 -13.46 -3.51
C LYS A 433 11.24 -14.49 -3.36
N GLY A 434 10.66 -14.56 -2.16
CA GLY A 434 9.46 -15.34 -1.86
C GLY A 434 8.26 -14.42 -1.85
N TYR A 435 7.33 -14.63 -2.79
CA TYR A 435 6.18 -13.76 -3.01
C TYR A 435 5.04 -14.17 -2.10
N SER A 436 4.79 -13.36 -1.08
CA SER A 436 3.83 -13.61 0.01
C SER A 436 3.01 -12.36 0.40
N ASP A 437 3.16 -11.27 -0.34
CA ASP A 437 2.49 -9.99 -0.10
C ASP A 437 2.11 -9.36 -1.45
N PRO A 438 0.95 -8.68 -1.58
CA PRO A 438 0.60 -7.98 -2.82
C PRO A 438 1.60 -6.87 -3.16
N ASP A 439 2.27 -6.29 -2.16
CA ASP A 439 3.41 -5.41 -2.34
C ASP A 439 4.72 -6.22 -2.33
N SER A 440 5.32 -6.37 -3.51
CA SER A 440 6.58 -7.10 -3.69
C SER A 440 7.75 -6.56 -2.85
N ARG A 441 7.70 -5.32 -2.35
CA ARG A 441 8.73 -4.76 -1.45
C ARG A 441 8.65 -5.30 -0.04
N LYS A 442 7.48 -5.79 0.38
CA LYS A 442 7.25 -6.43 1.68
C LYS A 442 7.56 -7.93 1.66
N CYS A 443 7.73 -8.50 0.46
CA CYS A 443 8.13 -9.89 0.28
C CYS A 443 9.55 -10.15 0.79
N ARG A 444 9.76 -11.36 1.34
CA ARG A 444 11.07 -11.77 1.85
C ARG A 444 12.07 -11.92 0.71
N LYS A 445 13.30 -11.47 0.94
CA LYS A 445 14.40 -11.50 -0.03
C LYS A 445 15.54 -12.40 0.45
N TYR A 446 16.18 -13.10 -0.48
CA TYR A 446 17.15 -14.16 -0.16
C TYR A 446 18.43 -14.04 -1.00
N PRO A 447 19.61 -14.26 -0.39
CA PRO A 447 20.89 -14.24 -1.10
C PRO A 447 21.03 -15.48 -2.00
N ARG A 448 22.07 -15.51 -2.85
CA ARG A 448 22.28 -16.62 -3.81
C ARG A 448 22.40 -18.00 -3.16
N ASN A 449 22.94 -18.08 -1.96
CA ASN A 449 23.05 -19.31 -1.17
C ASN A 449 21.83 -19.53 -0.23
N GLY A 450 20.81 -18.68 -0.31
CA GLY A 450 19.65 -18.68 0.58
C GLY A 450 18.46 -19.49 0.11
N CYS A 451 18.54 -20.23 -1.01
CA CYS A 451 17.40 -20.96 -1.58
C CYS A 451 16.80 -22.00 -0.63
N THR A 452 17.62 -22.72 0.15
CA THR A 452 17.11 -23.68 1.16
C THR A 452 16.24 -22.98 2.20
N ASN A 453 16.67 -21.80 2.67
CA ASN A 453 15.89 -21.01 3.63
C ASN A 453 14.63 -20.43 2.97
N ALA A 454 14.73 -19.95 1.74
CA ALA A 454 13.60 -19.46 0.97
C ALA A 454 12.51 -20.52 0.81
N CYS A 455 12.91 -21.76 0.51
CA CYS A 455 11.98 -22.86 0.37
C CYS A 455 11.47 -23.38 1.71
N ALA A 456 12.26 -23.34 2.78
CA ALA A 456 11.76 -23.64 4.12
C ALA A 456 10.66 -22.64 4.55
N ASP A 457 10.86 -21.35 4.26
CA ASP A 457 9.86 -20.31 4.50
C ASP A 457 8.60 -20.52 3.65
N ALA A 458 8.74 -20.85 2.37
CA ALA A 458 7.60 -21.18 1.50
C ALA A 458 6.85 -22.45 1.96
N CYS A 459 7.56 -23.49 2.43
CA CYS A 459 6.95 -24.67 3.03
C CYS A 459 6.14 -24.31 4.28
N LYS A 460 6.66 -23.41 5.13
CA LYS A 460 6.00 -22.97 6.36
C LYS A 460 4.73 -22.19 6.05
N GLU A 461 4.79 -21.28 5.09
CA GLU A 461 3.62 -20.49 4.67
C GLU A 461 2.55 -21.38 4.00
N GLN A 462 2.93 -22.33 3.14
CA GLN A 462 2.00 -23.34 2.62
C GLN A 462 1.34 -24.15 3.74
N TYR A 463 2.09 -24.50 4.79
CA TYR A 463 1.56 -25.21 5.95
C TYR A 463 0.53 -24.38 6.73
N GLU A 464 0.85 -23.11 7.00
CA GLU A 464 -0.04 -22.17 7.68
C GLU A 464 -1.34 -22.00 6.89
N ASP A 465 -1.25 -21.71 5.59
CA ASP A 465 -2.41 -21.60 4.70
C ASP A 465 -3.21 -22.92 4.61
N CYS A 466 -2.54 -24.08 4.60
CA CYS A 466 -3.21 -25.39 4.63
C CYS A 466 -4.04 -25.59 5.89
N VAL A 467 -3.53 -25.16 7.05
CA VAL A 467 -4.26 -25.25 8.31
C VAL A 467 -5.41 -24.23 8.34
N ASP A 468 -5.12 -22.98 8.02
CA ASP A 468 -6.06 -21.86 8.14
C ASP A 468 -7.21 -21.91 7.11
N VAL A 469 -7.02 -22.64 6.01
CA VAL A 469 -7.99 -22.77 4.93
C VAL A 469 -8.58 -24.17 4.87
N TYR A 470 -7.75 -25.20 4.63
CA TYR A 470 -8.24 -26.54 4.36
C TYR A 470 -8.65 -27.29 5.63
N ALA A 471 -7.78 -27.31 6.65
CA ALA A 471 -8.16 -27.93 7.91
C ALA A 471 -9.34 -27.16 8.51
N GLU A 472 -9.29 -25.82 8.47
CA GLU A 472 -10.32 -24.99 9.04
C GLU A 472 -11.67 -25.15 8.34
N GLY A 473 -11.68 -25.31 7.01
CA GLY A 473 -12.86 -25.73 6.27
C GLY A 473 -13.37 -27.11 6.70
N CYS A 474 -12.49 -28.07 7.01
CA CYS A 474 -12.89 -29.35 7.60
C CYS A 474 -13.48 -29.23 9.00
N ARG A 475 -13.00 -28.27 9.82
CA ARG A 475 -13.50 -28.00 11.18
C ARG A 475 -14.85 -27.31 11.18
N ARG A 476 -15.01 -26.30 10.32
CA ARG A 476 -16.22 -25.48 10.18
C ARG A 476 -17.35 -26.18 9.44
N LYS A 477 -17.20 -27.46 9.12
CA LYS A 477 -18.31 -28.28 8.61
C LYS A 477 -19.51 -28.11 9.55
N PRO A 478 -20.70 -27.78 9.01
CA PRO A 478 -21.90 -27.89 9.81
C PRO A 478 -22.01 -29.34 10.27
N ASN A 479 -22.23 -29.53 11.58
CA ASN A 479 -22.85 -30.75 12.07
C ASN A 479 -23.99 -31.08 11.10
N ARG A 480 -23.93 -32.24 10.42
CA ARG A 480 -24.84 -32.66 9.34
C ARG A 480 -26.29 -32.84 9.82
N GLY A 481 -26.93 -31.83 10.39
CA GLY A 481 -28.31 -31.93 10.79
C GLY A 481 -28.98 -30.81 11.58
N ARG A 482 -28.40 -29.62 11.85
CA ARG A 482 -29.21 -28.61 12.57
C ARG A 482 -28.87 -27.12 12.56
N ASP A 483 -27.95 -26.62 11.74
CA ASP A 483 -27.83 -25.16 11.60
C ASP A 483 -27.28 -24.75 10.23
N ALA A 484 -28.20 -24.63 9.27
CA ALA A 484 -27.93 -24.23 7.88
C ALA A 484 -28.09 -22.71 7.66
N SER A 485 -28.24 -21.94 8.73
CA SER A 485 -28.63 -20.52 8.68
C SER A 485 -27.49 -19.57 8.25
N TYR A 486 -26.22 -19.96 8.39
CA TYR A 486 -25.09 -19.17 7.88
C TYR A 486 -24.81 -19.40 6.39
N PHE A 487 -25.25 -20.52 5.81
CA PHE A 487 -25.03 -20.89 4.40
C PHE A 487 -26.22 -20.56 3.49
N GLU A 488 -27.33 -20.05 4.04
CA GLU A 488 -28.54 -19.73 3.28
C GLU A 488 -28.35 -18.52 2.33
N PHE A 489 -27.28 -17.74 2.50
CA PHE A 489 -26.86 -16.68 1.56
C PHE A 489 -25.82 -17.11 0.52
N ALA A 490 -25.30 -18.36 0.58
CA ALA A 490 -24.34 -18.87 -0.40
C ALA A 490 -25.04 -19.51 -1.63
N GLN A 491 -26.04 -18.84 -2.21
CA GLN A 491 -26.51 -19.21 -3.54
C GLN A 491 -25.52 -18.69 -4.60
N ALA A 492 -24.61 -19.56 -5.06
CA ALA A 492 -24.19 -19.74 -6.47
C ALA A 492 -22.84 -20.48 -6.58
N ASP A 493 -22.91 -21.80 -6.79
CA ASP A 493 -22.05 -22.66 -7.62
C ASP A 493 -20.51 -22.78 -7.42
N GLY A 494 -19.85 -21.99 -6.59
CA GLY A 494 -18.38 -22.02 -6.44
C GLY A 494 -17.84 -22.61 -5.13
N LEU A 495 -18.12 -21.95 -4.00
CA LEU A 495 -17.51 -22.27 -2.71
C LEU A 495 -18.01 -23.60 -2.11
N GLU A 496 -19.31 -23.91 -2.23
CA GLU A 496 -19.89 -25.16 -1.70
C GLU A 496 -19.30 -26.41 -2.37
N ARG A 497 -19.05 -26.38 -3.69
CA ARG A 497 -18.46 -27.54 -4.40
C ARG A 497 -17.01 -27.82 -4.01
N ARG A 498 -16.25 -26.78 -3.65
CA ARG A 498 -14.82 -26.86 -3.29
C ARG A 498 -14.63 -27.36 -1.86
N THR A 499 -15.42 -26.86 -0.93
CA THR A 499 -15.32 -27.24 0.49
C THR A 499 -16.05 -28.56 0.82
N TRP A 500 -17.09 -28.94 0.08
CA TRP A 500 -17.79 -30.22 0.27
C TRP A 500 -16.92 -31.45 -0.05
N ARG A 501 -15.88 -31.30 -0.89
CA ARG A 501 -14.94 -32.38 -1.20
C ARG A 501 -13.92 -32.64 -0.10
N TRP A 502 -13.74 -31.70 0.83
CA TRP A 502 -12.83 -31.86 1.95
C TRP A 502 -13.48 -32.76 2.99
N ASN A 503 -13.33 -34.07 2.85
CA ASN A 503 -14.03 -35.06 3.67
C ASN A 503 -13.29 -35.49 4.94
N ASP A 504 -12.10 -34.93 5.18
CA ASP A 504 -11.30 -35.25 6.38
C ASP A 504 -11.91 -34.67 7.67
N SER A 505 -11.51 -35.24 8.81
CA SER A 505 -11.70 -34.61 10.11
C SER A 505 -10.70 -33.46 10.28
N TRP A 506 -10.96 -32.51 11.19
CA TRP A 506 -9.99 -31.45 11.52
C TRP A 506 -8.60 -32.03 11.81
N ASN A 507 -8.51 -33.03 12.70
CA ASN A 507 -7.23 -33.65 13.04
C ASN A 507 -6.58 -34.34 11.83
N GLY A 508 -7.35 -35.08 11.03
CA GLY A 508 -6.83 -35.74 9.83
C GLY A 508 -6.34 -34.74 8.77
N ALA A 509 -7.01 -33.60 8.64
CA ALA A 509 -6.59 -32.52 7.76
C ALA A 509 -5.30 -31.84 8.25
N VAL A 510 -5.21 -31.54 9.55
CA VAL A 510 -3.98 -31.01 10.18
C VAL A 510 -2.82 -31.97 10.01
N ASP A 511 -3.03 -33.27 10.19
CA ASP A 511 -1.99 -34.29 10.00
C ASP A 511 -1.52 -34.38 8.55
N LYS A 512 -2.42 -34.24 7.57
CA LYS A 512 -2.06 -34.12 6.14
C LYS A 512 -1.22 -32.87 5.87
N CYS A 513 -1.59 -31.71 6.42
CA CYS A 513 -0.81 -30.48 6.29
C CYS A 513 0.60 -30.66 6.90
N LYS A 514 0.71 -31.26 8.09
CA LYS A 514 2.01 -31.55 8.75
C LYS A 514 2.86 -32.53 7.94
N ALA A 515 2.24 -33.56 7.37
CA ALA A 515 2.93 -34.52 6.51
C ALA A 515 3.49 -33.81 5.27
N GLN A 516 2.68 -32.98 4.61
CA GLN A 516 3.12 -32.20 3.46
C GLN A 516 4.25 -31.23 3.83
N TYR A 517 4.17 -30.55 4.97
CA TYR A 517 5.23 -29.68 5.46
C TYR A 517 6.56 -30.41 5.66
N SER A 518 6.51 -31.57 6.33
CA SER A 518 7.70 -32.39 6.60
C SER A 518 8.33 -32.91 5.31
N ASP A 519 7.49 -33.36 4.36
CA ASP A 519 7.93 -33.80 3.05
C ASP A 519 8.50 -32.64 2.23
N CYS A 520 7.91 -31.43 2.34
CA CYS A 520 8.37 -30.20 1.68
C CYS A 520 9.78 -29.81 2.14
N LEU A 521 10.05 -29.80 3.45
CA LEU A 521 11.38 -29.53 4.00
C LEU A 521 12.42 -30.56 3.53
N ARG A 522 12.03 -31.84 3.43
CA ARG A 522 12.92 -32.91 2.99
C ARG A 522 13.33 -32.74 1.52
N VAL A 523 12.37 -32.50 0.62
CA VAL A 523 12.66 -32.36 -0.82
C VAL A 523 13.40 -31.07 -1.15
N ASN A 524 13.28 -30.02 -0.32
CA ASN A 524 13.92 -28.72 -0.54
C ASN A 524 15.25 -28.53 0.22
N ARG A 525 15.72 -29.49 1.03
CA ARG A 525 16.93 -29.34 1.87
C ARG A 525 18.21 -28.97 1.10
N GLY A 526 18.32 -29.40 -0.16
CA GLY A 526 19.48 -29.15 -1.02
C GLY A 526 19.14 -28.35 -2.28
N VAL A 527 17.99 -27.68 -2.32
CA VAL A 527 17.58 -26.93 -3.51
C VAL A 527 18.52 -25.75 -3.74
N THR A 528 18.92 -25.58 -4.99
CA THR A 528 19.75 -24.45 -5.42
C THR A 528 19.02 -23.68 -6.50
N GLY A 529 19.19 -22.36 -6.52
CA GLY A 529 18.74 -21.53 -7.64
C GLY A 529 19.70 -21.60 -8.84
N ALA A 530 20.37 -22.73 -9.06
CA ALA A 530 21.36 -22.89 -10.13
C ALA A 530 20.71 -22.65 -11.50
N GLY A 531 21.34 -21.80 -12.31
CA GLY A 531 20.82 -21.39 -13.62
C GLY A 531 19.58 -20.49 -13.58
N LYS A 532 19.06 -20.16 -12.40
CA LYS A 532 17.96 -19.20 -12.23
C LYS A 532 18.54 -17.81 -11.96
N CYS A 533 17.82 -16.79 -12.41
CA CYS A 533 18.11 -15.41 -12.03
C CYS A 533 19.55 -14.99 -12.43
N PRO A 534 19.97 -15.20 -13.71
CA PRO A 534 21.35 -14.94 -14.14
C PRO A 534 21.65 -13.44 -14.27
N LYS A 535 20.65 -12.63 -14.66
CA LYS A 535 20.75 -11.17 -14.77
C LYS A 535 19.40 -10.52 -14.48
N PHE A 536 19.42 -9.30 -13.94
CA PHE A 536 18.21 -8.54 -13.67
C PHE A 536 17.37 -8.35 -14.94
N GLY A 537 16.08 -8.69 -14.89
CA GLY A 537 15.13 -8.56 -15.99
C GLY A 537 15.29 -9.55 -17.15
N GLY A 538 16.25 -10.48 -17.07
CA GLY A 538 16.43 -11.57 -18.03
C GLY A 538 16.31 -12.92 -17.34
N TRP A 539 15.08 -13.23 -16.95
CA TRP A 539 14.69 -14.33 -16.07
C TRP A 539 14.69 -15.69 -16.75
#